data_AF-A0A2U1PK85-F1
#
_entry.id   AF-A0A2U1PK85-F1
#
_cell.length_a   1.000
_cell.length_b   1.000
_cell.length_c   1.000
_cell.angle_alpha   90.00
_cell.angle_beta   90.00
_cell.angle_gamma   90.00
#
_symmetry.space_group_name_H-M   'P 1'
#
loop_
_entity.id
_entity.type
_entity.pdbx_description
1 polymer ?
#
loop_
_entity_poly.entity_id
_entity_poly.type
_entity_poly.pdbx_seq_one_letter_code
_entity_poly.pdbx_strand_id
1 'polypeptide(L)'
;MASSLSFGSFVGFLVTFTVLSSGSFYANGCYTSIISFGDSMTDTGNAKHLPSITHQQFPSLAPPYGDTFFHKPTGRCSDGRLIIDFLGSALAFLNSKNK
;
A
#
# COMPACT_ATOMS: atom_id res chain seq x y z
N MET A 1 -24.33 44.18 -20.03
CA MET A 1 -23.63 44.90 -18.95
C MET A 1 -22.58 43.95 -18.40
N ALA A 2 -21.36 44.00 -18.94
CA ALA A 2 -20.27 43.18 -18.44
C ALA A 2 -19.59 43.98 -17.33
N SER A 3 -19.68 43.51 -16.09
CA SER A 3 -18.96 44.11 -14.97
C SER A 3 -17.46 43.97 -15.22
N SER A 4 -16.78 45.09 -15.43
CA SER A 4 -15.32 45.15 -15.44
C SER A 4 -14.83 44.83 -14.04
N LEU A 5 -14.46 43.58 -13.81
CA LEU A 5 -13.71 43.20 -12.61
C LEU A 5 -12.49 44.11 -12.55
N SER A 6 -12.36 44.88 -11.46
CA SER A 6 -11.20 45.74 -11.28
C SER A 6 -9.93 44.89 -11.36
N PHE A 7 -8.85 45.43 -11.93
CA PHE A 7 -7.58 44.71 -12.06
C PHE A 7 -7.13 44.12 -10.71
N GLY A 8 -7.37 44.83 -9.60
CA GLY A 8 -7.11 44.34 -8.24
C GLY A 8 -7.95 43.13 -7.82
N SER A 9 -9.24 43.10 -8.17
CA SER A 9 -10.13 41.95 -7.89
C SER A 9 -9.70 40.70 -8.63
N PHE A 10 -9.24 40.84 -9.88
CA PHE A 10 -8.77 39.73 -10.70
C PHE A 10 -7.43 39.16 -10.17
N VAL A 11 -6.51 40.04 -9.79
CA VAL A 11 -5.23 39.62 -9.16
C VAL A 11 -5.50 38.93 -7.83
N GLY A 12 -6.39 39.46 -7.00
CA GLY A 12 -6.78 38.83 -5.73
C GLY A 12 -7.37 37.43 -5.91
N PHE A 13 -8.24 37.25 -6.91
CA PHE A 13 -8.80 35.95 -7.26
C PHE A 13 -7.74 34.96 -7.75
N LEU A 14 -6.80 35.39 -8.61
CA LEU A 14 -5.70 34.54 -9.06
C LEU A 14 -4.79 34.10 -7.91
N VAL A 15 -4.50 34.99 -6.95
CA VAL A 15 -3.69 34.65 -5.77
C VAL A 15 -4.42 33.64 -4.87
N THR A 16 -5.72 33.82 -4.63
CA THR A 16 -6.48 32.85 -3.82
C THR A 16 -6.64 31.51 -4.52
N PHE A 17 -6.88 31.51 -5.83
CA PHE A 17 -6.98 30.29 -6.62
C PHE A 17 -5.67 29.50 -6.65
N THR A 18 -4.53 30.18 -6.82
CA THR A 18 -3.20 29.54 -6.79
C THR A 18 -2.87 28.98 -5.41
N VAL A 19 -3.18 29.69 -4.32
CA VAL A 19 -2.98 29.17 -2.96
C VAL A 19 -3.85 27.92 -2.69
N LEU A 20 -5.11 27.91 -3.13
CA LEU A 20 -5.99 26.73 -2.98
C LEU A 20 -5.53 25.53 -3.81
N SER A 21 -4.99 25.76 -5.01
CA SER A 21 -4.52 24.68 -5.90
C SER A 21 -3.11 24.17 -5.56
N SER A 22 -2.37 24.88 -4.72
CA SER A 22 -1.02 24.48 -4.25
C SER A 22 -1.04 23.50 -3.08
N GLY A 23 -2.20 23.21 -2.50
CA GLY A 23 -2.35 22.38 -1.31
C GLY A 23 -2.25 20.88 -1.60
N SER A 24 -1.07 20.39 -2.00
CA SER A 24 -0.80 18.95 -1.96
C SER A 24 -0.33 18.57 -0.57
N PHE A 25 -1.25 18.08 0.28
CA PHE A 25 -0.89 17.42 1.54
C PHE A 25 -0.30 16.05 1.24
N TYR A 26 0.93 16.01 0.74
CA TYR A 26 1.74 14.82 0.89
C TYR A 26 2.05 14.69 2.38
N ALA A 27 1.79 13.51 2.94
CA ALA A 27 2.30 13.20 4.27
C ALA A 27 3.82 13.20 4.19
N ASN A 28 4.45 14.34 4.51
CA ASN A 28 5.90 14.51 4.60
C ASN A 28 6.43 13.84 5.86
N GLY A 29 6.27 12.51 5.95
CA GLY A 29 6.65 11.74 7.12
C GLY A 29 7.07 10.31 6.76
N CYS A 30 8.03 9.77 7.51
CA CYS A 30 8.35 8.35 7.43
C CYS A 30 7.23 7.54 8.07
N TYR A 31 6.61 6.64 7.32
CA TYR A 31 5.67 5.68 7.88
C TYR A 31 6.44 4.65 8.71
N THR A 32 6.05 4.49 9.97
CA THR A 32 6.69 3.54 10.90
C THR A 32 6.14 2.13 10.79
N SER A 33 5.00 1.94 10.11
CA SER A 33 4.31 0.66 9.96
C SER A 33 3.38 0.69 8.75
N ILE A 34 3.11 -0.50 8.20
CA ILE A 34 2.05 -0.72 7.22
C ILE A 34 1.07 -1.72 7.84
N ILE A 35 -0.22 -1.38 7.82
CA ILE A 35 -1.30 -2.27 8.28
C ILE A 35 -2.14 -2.61 7.07
N SER A 36 -2.17 -3.89 6.69
CA SER A 36 -2.95 -4.38 5.56
C SER A 36 -4.16 -5.17 6.04
N PHE A 37 -5.34 -4.79 5.54
CA PHE A 37 -6.58 -5.55 5.68
C PHE A 37 -7.00 -6.06 4.31
N GLY A 38 -7.64 -7.21 4.26
CA GLY A 38 -8.15 -7.77 3.02
C GLY A 38 -8.33 -9.27 3.08
N ASP A 39 -8.18 -9.88 1.91
CA ASP A 39 -8.30 -11.30 1.68
C ASP A 39 -6.91 -11.94 1.42
N SER A 40 -6.92 -13.08 0.71
CA SER A 40 -5.74 -13.85 0.34
C SER A 40 -4.65 -13.06 -0.40
N MET A 41 -4.98 -11.97 -1.09
CA MET A 41 -3.98 -11.14 -1.79
C MET A 41 -3.12 -10.31 -0.83
N THR A 42 -3.63 -10.05 0.37
CA THR A 42 -2.94 -9.28 1.42
C THR A 42 -2.49 -10.15 2.57
N ASP A 43 -2.99 -11.38 2.66
CA ASP A 43 -2.67 -12.31 3.72
C ASP A 43 -1.27 -12.91 3.56
N THR A 44 -0.35 -12.52 4.44
CA THR A 44 1.03 -13.00 4.45
C THR A 44 1.21 -14.38 5.10
N GLY A 45 0.11 -15.06 5.44
CA GLY A 45 0.07 -16.43 5.95
C GLY A 45 -0.73 -16.59 7.26
N ASN A 46 -1.60 -15.65 7.61
CA ASN A 46 -2.48 -15.72 8.77
C ASN A 46 -3.49 -16.86 8.65
N ALA A 47 -4.02 -17.13 7.45
CA ALA A 47 -5.01 -18.18 7.21
C ALA A 47 -4.56 -19.56 7.70
N LYS A 48 -3.26 -19.88 7.64
CA LYS A 48 -2.72 -21.17 8.10
C LYS A 48 -2.88 -21.41 9.61
N HIS A 49 -3.13 -20.35 10.38
CA HIS A 49 -3.33 -20.43 11.82
C HIS A 49 -4.80 -20.64 12.21
N LEU A 50 -5.74 -20.62 11.24
CA LEU A 50 -7.14 -20.89 11.49
C LEU A 50 -7.36 -22.40 11.69
N PRO A 51 -8.05 -22.83 12.75
CA PRO A 51 -8.25 -24.25 13.07
C PRO A 51 -9.09 -24.99 12.01
N SER A 52 -9.89 -24.25 11.25
CA SER A 52 -10.74 -24.80 10.19
C SER A 52 -10.02 -25.06 8.87
N ILE A 53 -8.72 -24.71 8.77
CA ILE A 53 -7.95 -24.81 7.53
C ILE A 53 -7.01 -26.01 7.59
N THR A 54 -7.19 -26.90 6.62
CA THR A 54 -6.29 -28.03 6.35
C THR A 54 -5.56 -27.81 5.01
N HIS A 55 -4.45 -28.52 4.79
CA HIS A 55 -3.76 -28.51 3.50
C HIS A 55 -4.66 -28.87 2.31
N GLN A 56 -5.71 -29.68 2.54
CA GLN A 56 -6.65 -30.07 1.49
C GLN A 56 -7.62 -28.93 1.12
N GLN A 57 -7.93 -28.06 2.07
CA GLN A 57 -8.85 -26.94 1.87
C GLN A 57 -8.13 -25.65 1.43
N PHE A 58 -6.82 -25.56 1.68
CA PHE A 58 -6.04 -24.36 1.41
C PHE A 58 -4.76 -24.69 0.63
N PRO A 59 -4.82 -24.64 -0.72
CA PRO A 59 -3.72 -25.05 -1.59
C PRO A 59 -2.40 -24.30 -1.34
N SER A 60 -2.45 -23.08 -0.80
CA SER A 60 -1.26 -22.28 -0.50
C SER A 60 -0.37 -22.82 0.62
N LEU A 61 -0.82 -23.89 1.29
CA LEU A 61 0.00 -24.66 2.23
C LEU A 61 0.86 -25.73 1.54
N ALA A 62 0.70 -25.95 0.25
CA ALA A 62 1.47 -26.92 -0.53
C ALA A 62 2.19 -26.27 -1.72
N PRO A 63 3.17 -26.95 -2.33
CA PRO A 63 3.71 -26.55 -3.62
C PRO A 63 2.60 -26.42 -4.68
N PRO A 64 2.70 -25.48 -5.64
CA PRO A 64 3.89 -24.67 -5.92
C PRO A 64 3.96 -23.37 -5.11
N TYR A 65 3.15 -23.16 -4.07
CA TYR A 65 3.11 -21.86 -3.40
C TYR A 65 4.37 -21.61 -2.57
N GLY A 66 5.06 -20.51 -2.85
CA GLY A 66 6.26 -20.05 -2.16
C GLY A 66 7.58 -20.61 -2.72
N ASP A 67 7.57 -21.41 -3.78
CA ASP A 67 8.76 -22.05 -4.33
C ASP A 67 9.72 -21.04 -4.97
N THR A 68 9.20 -20.04 -5.70
CA THR A 68 10.04 -19.06 -6.43
C THR A 68 10.84 -18.12 -5.51
N PHE A 69 10.34 -17.76 -4.33
CA PHE A 69 11.01 -16.78 -3.44
C PHE A 69 11.38 -17.33 -2.06
N PHE A 70 10.45 -18.01 -1.39
CA PHE A 70 10.66 -18.51 -0.03
C PHE A 70 11.20 -19.94 0.00
N HIS A 71 11.14 -20.64 -1.13
CA HIS A 71 11.55 -22.03 -1.32
C HIS A 71 10.82 -23.00 -0.38
N LYS A 72 9.60 -22.61 0.05
CA LYS A 72 8.69 -23.42 0.88
C LYS A 72 7.29 -22.81 0.91
N PRO A 73 6.24 -23.62 1.14
CA PRO A 73 4.91 -23.11 1.43
C PRO A 73 4.88 -22.20 2.65
N THR A 74 4.35 -20.99 2.46
CA THR A 74 4.23 -19.97 3.50
C THR A 74 2.79 -19.77 3.99
N GLY A 75 1.81 -20.30 3.25
CA GLY A 75 0.38 -20.02 3.40
C GLY A 75 -0.10 -18.82 2.56
N ARG A 76 0.80 -18.16 1.83
CA ARG A 76 0.46 -17.06 0.92
C ARG A 76 -0.10 -17.60 -0.38
N CYS A 77 -1.17 -17.00 -0.89
CA CYS A 77 -1.76 -17.36 -2.18
C CYS A 77 -0.95 -16.82 -3.37
N SER A 78 0.37 -16.99 -3.33
CA SER A 78 1.35 -16.62 -4.36
C SER A 78 2.52 -17.60 -4.32
N ASP A 79 3.21 -17.79 -5.45
CA ASP A 79 4.48 -18.53 -5.53
C ASP A 79 5.65 -17.76 -4.88
N GLY A 80 5.39 -16.55 -4.34
CA GLY A 80 6.40 -15.81 -3.61
C GLY A 80 5.82 -14.63 -2.87
N ARG A 81 6.37 -13.45 -3.16
CA ARG A 81 5.96 -12.19 -2.54
C ARG A 81 4.57 -11.76 -2.99
N LEU A 82 3.88 -11.06 -2.10
CA LEU A 82 2.64 -10.34 -2.36
C LEU A 82 2.95 -8.86 -2.62
N ILE A 83 1.99 -8.12 -3.17
CA ILE A 83 2.15 -6.68 -3.45
C ILE A 83 2.61 -5.89 -2.22
N ILE A 84 2.17 -6.30 -1.02
CA ILE A 84 2.52 -5.66 0.25
C ILE A 84 4.02 -5.76 0.58
N ASP A 85 4.71 -6.83 0.17
CA ASP A 85 6.16 -6.96 0.41
C ASP A 85 6.93 -5.99 -0.48
N PHE A 86 6.45 -5.76 -1.71
CA PHE A 86 7.05 -4.78 -2.62
C PHE A 86 6.84 -3.35 -2.10
N LEU A 87 5.64 -3.04 -1.61
CA LEU A 87 5.34 -1.76 -0.97
C LEU A 87 6.20 -1.54 0.28
N GLY A 88 6.31 -2.54 1.16
CA GLY A 88 7.17 -2.49 2.34
C GLY A 88 8.66 -2.33 2.00
N SER A 89 9.10 -2.88 0.87
CA SER A 89 10.47 -2.70 0.38
C SER A 89 10.69 -1.31 -0.22
N ALA A 90 9.76 -0.83 -1.05
CA ALA A 90 9.84 0.47 -1.71
C ALA A 90 9.78 1.65 -0.71
N LEU A 91 9.01 1.49 0.37
CA LEU A 91 8.94 2.44 1.47
C LEU A 91 10.10 2.28 2.48
N ALA A 92 11.11 1.45 2.16
CA ALA A 92 12.27 1.12 3.01
C ALA A 92 11.92 0.55 4.41
N PHE A 93 10.67 0.15 4.64
CA PHE A 93 10.21 -0.39 5.91
C PHE A 93 10.85 -1.75 6.21
N LEU A 94 10.86 -2.66 5.23
CA LEU A 94 11.41 -4.02 5.40
C LEU A 94 12.95 -4.04 5.39
N ASN A 95 13.60 -3.07 4.73
CA ASN A 95 15.05 -2.94 4.71
C ASN A 95 15.61 -2.32 6.00
N SER A 96 14.83 -1.46 6.68
CA SER A 96 15.20 -0.83 7.95
C SER A 96 15.31 -1.83 9.12
N LYS A 97 14.55 -2.93 9.09
CA LYS A 97 14.50 -3.93 10.17
C LYS A 97 15.61 -4.99 10.14
N ASN A 98 16.43 -5.03 9.09
CA ASN A 98 17.56 -5.97 8.95
C ASN A 98 18.93 -5.33 9.28
N LYS A 99 18.91 -4.18 9.97
CA LYS A 99 20.09 -3.51 10.54
C LYS A 99 19.95 -3.46 12.06
#